data_AF-A0ABD3XG71-F1
#
_entry.id   AF-A0ABD3XG71-F1
#
_cell.length_a   1.000
_cell.length_b   1.000
_cell.length_c   1.000
_cell.angle_alpha   90.00
_cell.angle_beta   90.00
_cell.angle_gamma   90.00
#
_symmetry.space_group_name_H-M   'P 1'
#
loop_
_entity.id
_entity.type
_entity.pdbx_description
1 polymer ?
#
loop_
_entity_poly.entity_id
_entity_poly.type
_entity_poly.pdbx_seq_one_letter_code
_entity_poly.pdbx_strand_id
1 'polypeptide(L)'
;MCSFDSNHDVVAGYGMCSFDCNHDVVAGYGMCSYECNHDVVAGYGMCCFDCNHDVVAGYDMCSFDCNHDVVAGYGMCNFGCNLNVDFGYGMCSFGL
;
A
#
# COMPACT_ATOMS: atom_id res chain seq x y z
N MET A 1 -14.47 11.14 2.96
CA MET A 1 -14.05 9.80 3.38
C MET A 1 -14.80 8.83 2.50
N CYS A 2 -14.08 8.00 1.76
CA CYS A 2 -14.64 7.04 0.82
C CYS A 2 -14.35 5.62 1.32
N SER A 3 -15.21 4.68 0.97
CA SER A 3 -15.01 3.25 1.23
C SER A 3 -15.37 2.50 -0.04
N PHE A 4 -14.45 1.66 -0.50
CA PHE A 4 -14.63 0.81 -1.67
C PHE A 4 -14.59 -0.64 -1.20
N ASP A 5 -15.66 -1.37 -1.50
CA ASP A 5 -15.77 -2.82 -1.34
C ASP A 5 -16.04 -3.37 -2.74
N SER A 6 -15.07 -4.09 -3.30
CA SER A 6 -15.11 -4.51 -4.70
C SER A 6 -14.42 -5.85 -4.96
N ASN A 7 -15.07 -6.66 -5.78
CA ASN A 7 -14.45 -7.86 -6.36
C ASN A 7 -13.66 -7.59 -7.65
N HIS A 8 -13.55 -6.34 -8.05
CA HIS A 8 -12.86 -5.89 -9.27
C HIS A 8 -11.88 -4.77 -8.93
N ASP A 9 -11.01 -4.46 -9.88
CA ASP A 9 -10.02 -3.39 -9.77
C ASP A 9 -10.64 -2.05 -9.39
N VAL A 10 -9.97 -1.33 -8.48
CA VAL A 10 -10.41 -0.01 -8.01
C VAL A 10 -9.36 1.03 -8.30
N VAL A 11 -9.80 2.16 -8.87
CA VAL A 11 -8.94 3.33 -9.09
C VAL A 11 -9.50 4.54 -8.35
N ALA A 12 -8.69 5.13 -7.48
CA ALA A 12 -9.04 6.34 -6.74
C ALA A 12 -7.96 7.43 -6.91
N GLY A 13 -8.39 8.65 -7.24
CA GLY A 13 -7.45 9.74 -7.49
C GLY A 13 -6.92 10.40 -6.21
N TYR A 14 -7.80 11.00 -5.42
CA TYR A 14 -7.42 11.82 -4.26
C TYR A 14 -8.40 11.63 -3.10
N GLY A 15 -7.92 11.47 -1.87
CA GLY A 15 -8.78 11.56 -0.68
C GLY A 15 -8.39 10.71 0.52
N MET A 16 -9.30 10.67 1.50
CA MET A 16 -9.26 9.72 2.62
C MET A 16 -10.12 8.52 2.24
N CYS A 17 -9.50 7.37 1.99
CA CYS A 17 -10.18 6.20 1.43
C CYS A 17 -9.83 4.90 2.17
N SER A 18 -10.79 3.99 2.26
CA SER A 18 -10.55 2.59 2.63
C SER A 18 -10.88 1.71 1.43
N PHE A 19 -10.03 0.74 1.13
CA PHE A 19 -10.21 -0.22 0.06
C PHE A 19 -10.19 -1.61 0.66
N ASP A 20 -11.30 -2.32 0.52
CA ASP A 20 -11.42 -3.76 0.76
C ASP A 20 -11.70 -4.39 -0.61
N CYS A 21 -10.67 -4.97 -1.22
CA CYS A 21 -10.73 -5.37 -2.63
C CYS A 21 -10.09 -6.74 -2.88
N ASN A 22 -10.76 -7.59 -3.65
CA ASN A 22 -10.20 -8.89 -4.02
C ASN A 22 -9.19 -8.81 -5.17
N HIS A 23 -9.11 -7.68 -5.86
CA HIS A 23 -8.26 -7.43 -7.03
C HIS A 23 -7.47 -6.14 -6.82
N ASP A 24 -6.81 -5.68 -7.89
CA ASP A 24 -5.81 -4.63 -7.83
C ASP A 24 -6.38 -3.27 -7.44
N VAL A 25 -5.63 -2.52 -6.64
CA VAL A 25 -6.03 -1.17 -6.25
C VAL A 25 -4.97 -0.17 -6.67
N VAL A 26 -5.39 0.88 -7.37
CA VAL A 26 -4.54 2.01 -7.72
C VAL A 26 -5.07 3.28 -7.06
N ALA A 27 -4.26 3.90 -6.23
CA ALA A 27 -4.61 5.11 -5.51
C ALA A 27 -3.55 6.18 -5.66
N GLY A 28 -3.98 7.40 -6.01
CA GLY A 28 -3.09 8.51 -6.31
C GLY A 28 -2.51 9.18 -5.06
N TYR A 29 -3.30 10.03 -4.38
CA TYR A 29 -2.79 10.84 -3.27
C TYR A 29 -3.77 10.88 -2.10
N GLY A 30 -3.28 10.64 -0.88
CA GLY A 30 -4.06 10.88 0.32
C GLY A 30 -3.75 9.96 1.50
N MET A 31 -4.75 9.81 2.37
CA MET A 31 -4.67 8.95 3.54
C MET A 31 -5.51 7.70 3.29
N CYS A 32 -4.86 6.56 3.08
CA CYS A 32 -5.54 5.37 2.60
C CYS A 32 -5.25 4.13 3.45
N SER A 33 -6.22 3.26 3.55
CA SER A 33 -6.05 1.90 4.07
C SER A 33 -6.44 0.92 2.98
N TYR A 34 -5.60 -0.08 2.75
CA TYR A 34 -5.80 -1.12 1.74
C TYR A 34 -5.80 -2.47 2.42
N GLU A 35 -6.88 -3.21 2.26
CA GLU A 35 -7.03 -4.62 2.60
C GLU A 35 -7.32 -5.34 1.28
N CYS A 36 -6.29 -5.95 0.69
CA CYS A 36 -6.37 -6.44 -0.68
C CYS A 36 -5.74 -7.82 -0.87
N ASN A 37 -6.37 -8.65 -1.72
CA ASN A 37 -5.83 -9.99 -2.02
C ASN A 37 -4.76 -9.99 -3.13
N HIS A 38 -4.72 -8.94 -3.95
CA HIS A 38 -3.76 -8.77 -5.04
C HIS A 38 -2.98 -7.46 -4.88
N ASP A 39 -2.53 -6.89 -6.00
CA ASP A 39 -1.49 -5.88 -6.01
C ASP A 39 -2.05 -4.50 -5.68
N VAL A 40 -1.27 -3.71 -4.95
CA VAL A 40 -1.65 -2.34 -4.61
C VAL A 40 -0.60 -1.36 -5.07
N VAL A 41 -1.03 -0.34 -5.81
CA VAL A 41 -0.19 0.78 -6.21
C VAL A 41 -0.71 2.05 -5.56
N ALA A 42 0.09 2.62 -4.65
CA ALA A 42 -0.19 3.90 -4.01
C ALA A 42 0.85 4.95 -4.43
N GLY A 43 0.38 6.16 -4.70
CA GLY A 43 1.24 7.29 -5.07
C GLY A 43 1.87 7.99 -3.86
N TYR A 44 1.15 8.93 -3.26
CA TYR A 44 1.69 9.89 -2.28
C TYR A 44 0.76 10.12 -1.07
N GLY A 45 1.29 10.12 0.15
CA GLY A 45 0.51 10.35 1.36
C GLY A 45 0.85 9.42 2.53
N MET A 46 -0.19 9.01 3.28
CA MET A 46 -0.02 8.11 4.42
C MET A 46 -0.89 6.88 4.21
N CYS A 47 -0.26 5.72 4.14
CA CYS A 47 -0.93 4.51 3.71
C CYS A 47 -0.67 3.34 4.66
N CYS A 48 -1.70 2.54 4.88
CA CYS A 48 -1.56 1.24 5.53
C CYS A 48 -1.96 0.17 4.52
N PHE A 49 -1.11 -0.83 4.33
CA PHE A 49 -1.34 -1.95 3.43
C PHE A 49 -1.37 -3.24 4.23
N ASP A 50 -2.46 -3.97 4.09
CA ASP A 50 -2.62 -5.38 4.45
C ASP A 50 -2.93 -6.13 3.15
N CYS A 51 -1.91 -6.75 2.56
CA CYS A 51 -2.01 -7.29 1.20
C CYS A 51 -1.37 -8.67 1.06
N ASN A 52 -2.02 -9.56 0.33
CA ASN A 52 -1.49 -10.91 0.10
C ASN A 52 -0.40 -10.98 -0.99
N HIS A 53 -0.34 -10.00 -1.88
CA HIS A 53 0.65 -9.92 -2.96
C HIS A 53 1.45 -8.62 -2.89
N ASP A 54 1.76 -8.04 -4.04
CA ASP A 54 2.82 -7.07 -4.18
C ASP A 54 2.30 -5.67 -3.93
N VAL A 55 3.10 -4.86 -3.23
CA VAL A 55 2.73 -3.46 -2.95
C VAL A 55 3.79 -2.52 -3.48
N VAL A 56 3.36 -1.53 -4.26
CA VAL A 56 4.19 -0.44 -4.74
C VAL A 56 3.69 0.86 -4.14
N ALA A 57 4.53 1.51 -3.34
CA ALA A 57 4.27 2.82 -2.76
C ALA A 57 5.31 3.84 -3.22
N GLY A 58 4.86 5.03 -3.60
CA GLY A 58 5.72 6.08 -4.14
C GLY A 58 6.44 6.90 -3.06
N TYR A 59 5.70 7.77 -2.38
CA TYR A 59 6.24 8.83 -1.51
C TYR A 59 5.37 9.00 -0.28
N ASP A 60 5.73 8.29 0.79
CA ASP A 60 4.74 8.04 1.82
C ASP A 60 5.31 7.83 3.23
N MET A 61 4.41 8.02 4.21
CA MET A 61 4.53 7.37 5.51
C MET A 61 3.68 6.10 5.49
N CYS A 62 4.32 4.93 5.38
CA CYS A 62 3.63 3.68 5.14
C CYS A 62 3.87 2.62 6.20
N SER A 63 2.84 1.80 6.44
CA SER A 63 2.99 0.50 7.06
C SER A 63 2.56 -0.57 6.07
N PHE A 64 3.37 -1.60 5.91
CA PHE A 64 3.13 -2.73 5.02
C PHE A 64 3.11 -4.00 5.84
N ASP A 65 1.99 -4.70 5.79
CA ASP A 65 1.85 -6.09 6.20
C ASP A 65 1.51 -6.87 4.94
N CYS A 66 2.53 -7.53 4.36
CA CYS A 66 2.36 -8.15 3.05
C CYS A 66 3.07 -9.50 2.97
N ASN A 67 2.45 -10.46 2.29
CA ASN A 67 3.02 -11.80 2.18
C ASN A 67 4.14 -11.93 1.13
N HIS A 68 4.19 -11.04 0.14
CA HIS A 68 5.15 -11.08 -0.96
C HIS A 68 6.06 -9.86 -1.01
N ASP A 69 6.14 -9.18 -2.17
CA ASP A 69 7.16 -8.18 -2.45
C ASP A 69 6.62 -6.76 -2.19
N VAL A 70 7.46 -5.92 -1.58
CA VAL A 70 7.12 -4.51 -1.37
C VAL A 70 8.19 -3.61 -1.95
N VAL A 71 7.75 -2.63 -2.74
CA VAL A 71 8.58 -1.57 -3.30
C VAL A 71 8.13 -0.24 -2.73
N ALA A 72 8.99 0.44 -1.99
CA ALA A 72 8.73 1.78 -1.47
C ALA A 72 9.72 2.81 -2.00
N GLY A 73 9.26 3.85 -2.69
CA GLY A 73 10.13 4.84 -3.29
C GLY A 73 10.86 5.72 -2.25
N TYR A 74 10.11 6.56 -1.56
CA TYR A 74 10.65 7.59 -0.66
C TYR A 74 9.79 7.76 0.60
N GLY A 75 10.41 7.89 1.78
CA GLY A 75 9.70 8.30 2.99
C GLY A 75 10.00 7.48 4.25
N MET A 76 9.00 7.29 5.10
CA MET A 76 9.13 6.49 6.31
C MET A 76 8.27 5.25 6.18
N CYS A 77 8.88 4.07 6.29
CA CYS A 77 8.18 2.82 6.05
C CYS A 77 8.38 1.86 7.22
N ASN A 78 7.35 1.08 7.52
CA ASN A 78 7.47 -0.08 8.38
C ASN A 78 7.03 -1.31 7.60
N PHE A 79 7.90 -2.30 7.48
CA PHE A 79 7.63 -3.53 6.74
C PHE A 79 7.51 -4.70 7.71
N GLY A 80 6.38 -5.39 7.66
CA GLY A 80 6.16 -6.72 8.21
C GLY A 80 5.94 -7.70 7.07
N CYS A 81 6.90 -7.81 6.15
CA CYS A 81 6.76 -8.61 4.93
C CYS A 81 7.68 -9.82 4.92
N ASN A 82 7.23 -10.91 4.30
CA ASN A 82 7.88 -12.22 4.40
C ASN A 82 8.93 -12.50 3.30
N LEU A 83 8.86 -11.83 2.14
CA LEU A 83 9.67 -12.19 0.97
C LEU A 83 10.76 -11.18 0.61
N ASN A 84 10.45 -10.12 -0.15
CA ASN A 84 11.43 -9.13 -0.57
C ASN A 84 10.92 -7.72 -0.33
N VAL A 85 11.83 -6.83 0.07
CA VAL A 85 11.55 -5.41 0.19
C VAL A 85 12.63 -4.63 -0.53
N ASP A 86 12.22 -3.83 -1.52
CA ASP A 86 13.06 -2.80 -2.14
C ASP A 86 12.59 -1.42 -1.66
N PHE A 87 13.54 -0.57 -1.30
CA PHE A 87 13.22 0.79 -0.93
C PHE A 87 14.28 1.77 -1.42
N GLY A 88 13.83 2.92 -1.92
CA GLY A 88 14.71 3.94 -2.46
C GLY A 88 15.40 4.76 -1.37
N TYR A 89 14.76 5.82 -0.91
CA TYR A 89 15.33 6.75 0.08
C TYR A 89 14.36 7.01 1.23
N GLY A 90 14.74 6.58 2.43
CA GLY A 90 13.85 6.69 3.56
C GLY A 90 14.39 6.06 4.83
N MET A 91 13.66 6.26 5.91
CA MET A 91 13.89 5.56 7.17
C MET A 91 12.90 4.41 7.22
N CYS A 92 13.41 3.19 7.11
CA CYS A 92 12.58 1.99 7.12
C CYS A 92 12.90 1.12 8.32
N SER A 93 11.86 0.62 8.99
CA SER A 93 11.95 -0.44 9.99
C SER A 93 11.39 -1.75 9.45
N PHE A 94 12.00 -2.85 9.85
CA PHE A 94 11.56 -4.20 9.51
C PHE A 94 11.13 -4.88 10.81
N GLY A 95 9.83 -5.18 10.94
CA GLY A 95 9.29 -6.00 12.01
C GLY A 95 9.28 -7.45 11.56
N LEU A 96 10.09 -8.29 12.22
CA LEU A 96 10.04 -9.76 12.11
C LEU A 96 9.29 -10.35 13.29
#